data_AF-A0A2Y9J3B5-F1
#
_entry.id   AF-A0A2Y9J3B5-F1
#
_cell.length_a   1.000
_cell.length_b   1.000
_cell.length_c   1.000
_cell.angle_alpha   90.00
_cell.angle_beta   90.00
_cell.angle_gamma   90.00
#
_symmetry.space_group_name_H-M   'P 1'
#
loop_
_entity.id
_entity.type
_entity.pdbx_description
1 polymer ?
#
loop_
_entity_poly.entity_id
_entity_poly.type
_entity_poly.pdbx_seq_one_letter_code
_entity_poly.pdbx_strand_id
1 'polypeptide(L)'
;MKNQLRGPPARAHMSASGASAAGDTGAGSEPGAGSGSGASTGAGAATGAGAMPCKSAEWLQEELEARGGASLLLLDCRPHELFESSHIETAINLAIPGLMLRRLRKGNLPIRSIIPNHADKERFATRCKAATVLLYDEATAEWQPETGAPASVLGLLLQKLRDDGCQAYYLQDEARSKKCGVLVHCLAGISRSVTVTVAYLMQKMNLSLNDAYDFVKRKKSNISPNFNFMGQLLDFERTLGLSSPCDNHTPSEQLYFSTPTNHNLFPLNTLEST
;
A
#
# COMPACT_ATOMS: atom_id res chain seq x y z
N MET A 1 -12.28 33.12 -22.54
CA MET A 1 -13.29 32.21 -23.12
C MET A 1 -12.58 31.10 -23.88
N LYS A 2 -12.46 29.91 -23.28
CA LYS A 2 -12.25 28.61 -23.94
C LYS A 2 -12.31 27.53 -22.85
N ASN A 3 -13.53 27.06 -22.59
CA ASN A 3 -13.83 25.83 -21.86
C ASN A 3 -13.51 24.64 -22.77
N GLN A 4 -12.76 23.66 -22.28
CA GLN A 4 -12.77 22.29 -22.81
C GLN A 4 -12.85 21.30 -21.64
N LEU A 5 -14.09 20.92 -21.33
CA LEU A 5 -14.60 19.57 -21.07
C LEU A 5 -13.58 18.52 -20.57
N ARG A 6 -13.56 18.28 -19.25
CA ARG A 6 -13.09 17.01 -18.69
C ARG A 6 -14.19 15.96 -18.85
N GLY A 7 -13.88 14.86 -19.54
CA GLY A 7 -14.70 13.66 -19.56
C GLY A 7 -14.63 12.90 -18.22
N PRO A 8 -15.60 12.01 -17.93
CA PRO A 8 -15.65 11.26 -16.68
C PRO A 8 -14.58 10.14 -16.66
N PRO A 9 -14.07 9.75 -15.48
CA PRO A 9 -13.10 8.66 -15.36
C PRO A 9 -13.74 7.31 -15.68
N ALA A 10 -12.97 6.46 -16.34
CA ALA A 10 -13.37 5.13 -16.81
C ALA A 10 -13.62 4.16 -15.63
N ARG A 11 -14.77 3.49 -15.68
CA ARG A 11 -15.22 2.45 -14.75
C ARG A 11 -14.51 1.13 -15.09
N ALA A 12 -13.62 0.65 -14.22
CA ALA A 12 -13.00 -0.66 -14.38
C ALA A 12 -13.96 -1.77 -13.87
N HIS A 13 -14.46 -2.60 -14.78
CA HIS A 13 -15.19 -3.83 -14.46
C HIS A 13 -14.16 -4.95 -14.18
N MET A 14 -14.14 -5.49 -12.96
CA MET A 14 -13.46 -6.75 -12.65
C MET A 14 -14.49 -7.90 -12.68
N SER A 15 -14.39 -8.75 -13.69
CA SER A 15 -15.17 -9.99 -13.81
C SER A 15 -14.40 -11.14 -13.17
N ALA A 16 -14.93 -11.74 -12.11
CA ALA A 16 -14.43 -12.96 -11.51
C ALA A 16 -14.98 -14.19 -12.28
N SER A 17 -14.11 -14.91 -12.98
CA SER A 17 -14.45 -16.20 -13.59
C SER A 17 -14.06 -17.34 -12.65
N GLY A 18 -15.07 -18.04 -12.11
CA GLY A 18 -14.90 -19.25 -11.32
C GLY A 18 -14.53 -20.45 -12.18
N ALA A 19 -13.49 -21.19 -11.77
CA ALA A 19 -13.12 -22.46 -12.36
C ALA A 19 -13.79 -23.61 -11.60
N SER A 20 -14.71 -24.32 -12.26
CA SER A 20 -15.29 -25.58 -11.78
C SER A 20 -14.37 -26.75 -12.17
N ALA A 21 -13.92 -27.54 -11.19
CA ALA A 21 -13.32 -28.84 -11.44
C ALA A 21 -14.40 -29.92 -11.26
N ALA A 22 -14.60 -30.75 -12.29
CA ALA A 22 -15.49 -31.90 -12.28
C ALA A 22 -14.68 -33.20 -12.48
N GLY A 23 -15.11 -34.25 -11.79
CA GLY A 23 -14.71 -35.65 -11.96
C GLY A 23 -14.48 -36.32 -10.61
N ASP A 24 -14.85 -37.56 -10.34
CA ASP A 24 -15.74 -38.57 -10.95
C ASP A 24 -15.90 -39.68 -9.86
N THR A 25 -17.01 -40.43 -9.92
CA THR A 25 -17.44 -41.74 -9.32
C THR A 25 -16.49 -42.54 -8.38
N GLY A 26 -16.94 -43.33 -7.38
CA GLY A 26 -18.24 -43.84 -6.96
C GLY A 26 -18.14 -44.91 -5.84
N ALA A 27 -19.31 -45.41 -5.37
CA ALA A 27 -19.62 -46.56 -4.48
C ALA A 27 -19.14 -46.49 -3.01
N GLY A 28 -19.89 -46.85 -1.95
CA GLY A 28 -21.21 -47.47 -1.73
C GLY A 28 -21.16 -48.22 -0.38
N SER A 29 -22.14 -48.01 0.52
CA SER A 29 -22.66 -48.91 1.60
C SER A 29 -23.16 -48.13 2.85
N GLU A 30 -24.44 -48.30 3.19
CA GLU A 30 -25.14 -47.86 4.43
C GLU A 30 -25.00 -48.89 5.59
N PRO A 31 -25.72 -48.77 6.74
CA PRO A 31 -25.68 -47.72 7.76
C PRO A 31 -25.45 -48.30 9.19
N GLY A 32 -25.10 -47.45 10.16
CA GLY A 32 -25.01 -47.83 11.58
C GLY A 32 -25.42 -46.69 12.49
N ALA A 33 -26.55 -46.88 13.18
CA ALA A 33 -27.13 -45.93 14.14
C ALA A 33 -26.25 -45.76 15.39
N GLY A 34 -26.11 -44.51 15.86
CA GLY A 34 -25.41 -44.19 17.10
C GLY A 34 -25.79 -42.79 17.60
N SER A 35 -26.66 -42.78 18.62
CA SER A 35 -27.17 -41.63 19.35
C SER A 35 -26.05 -40.81 20.01
N GLY A 36 -26.14 -39.48 19.96
CA GLY A 36 -25.19 -38.60 20.65
C GLY A 36 -25.59 -37.13 20.60
N SER A 37 -26.28 -36.68 21.65
CA SER A 37 -26.57 -35.29 21.98
C SER A 37 -25.31 -34.44 22.08
N GLY A 38 -25.29 -33.29 21.41
CA GLY A 38 -24.23 -32.29 21.55
C GLY A 38 -24.68 -30.92 21.07
N ALA A 39 -24.83 -29.99 22.01
CA ALA A 39 -25.20 -28.61 21.77
C ALA A 39 -24.17 -27.90 20.86
N SER A 40 -24.64 -27.27 19.77
CA SER A 40 -23.83 -26.31 19.01
C SER A 40 -23.91 -24.94 19.68
N THR A 41 -22.94 -24.71 20.55
CA THR A 41 -22.54 -23.41 21.06
C THR A 41 -22.18 -22.49 19.89
N GLY A 42 -22.69 -21.26 19.94
CA GLY A 42 -22.29 -20.18 19.04
C GLY A 42 -20.80 -19.95 19.13
N ALA A 43 -20.13 -19.96 17.98
CA ALA A 43 -18.73 -19.60 17.85
C ALA A 43 -18.57 -18.08 18.01
N GLY A 44 -18.59 -17.63 19.27
CA GLY A 44 -17.88 -16.42 19.66
C GLY A 44 -16.38 -16.71 19.53
N ALA A 45 -15.75 -16.18 18.48
CA ALA A 45 -14.31 -16.26 18.32
C ALA A 45 -13.65 -15.45 19.45
N ALA A 46 -13.08 -16.17 20.42
CA ALA A 46 -12.29 -15.63 21.50
C ALA A 46 -11.07 -14.88 20.91
N THR A 47 -10.98 -13.59 21.25
CA THR A 47 -9.87 -12.69 20.94
C THR A 47 -8.60 -13.14 21.68
N GLY A 48 -7.62 -13.64 20.93
CA GLY A 48 -6.25 -13.78 21.40
C GLY A 48 -5.65 -12.40 21.69
N ALA A 49 -5.15 -12.22 22.90
CA ALA A 49 -4.38 -11.04 23.29
C ALA A 49 -3.12 -10.97 22.42
N GLY A 50 -3.00 -9.90 21.64
CA GLY A 50 -1.80 -9.62 20.87
C GLY A 50 -1.99 -9.50 19.36
N ALA A 51 -3.17 -9.14 18.85
CA ALA A 51 -3.32 -8.69 17.46
C ALA A 51 -3.97 -7.29 17.43
N MET A 52 -3.35 -6.33 16.74
CA MET A 52 -3.96 -5.01 16.58
C MET A 52 -5.22 -5.08 15.72
N PRO A 53 -6.30 -4.36 16.08
CA PRO A 53 -7.58 -4.43 15.39
C PRO A 53 -7.49 -3.82 13.99
N CYS A 54 -7.93 -4.58 12.98
CA CYS A 54 -7.93 -4.18 11.58
C CYS A 54 -9.29 -4.36 10.91
N LYS A 55 -9.44 -3.77 9.72
CA LYS A 55 -10.59 -3.93 8.82
C LYS A 55 -10.13 -4.21 7.40
N SER A 56 -10.89 -5.00 6.65
CA SER A 56 -10.57 -5.32 5.26
C SER A 56 -11.01 -4.20 4.31
N ALA A 57 -10.51 -4.23 3.07
CA ALA A 57 -10.92 -3.31 2.02
C ALA A 57 -12.37 -3.54 1.63
N GLU A 58 -12.86 -4.78 1.63
CA GLU A 58 -14.28 -5.06 1.35
C GLU A 58 -15.18 -4.47 2.42
N TRP A 59 -14.82 -4.59 3.71
CA TRP A 59 -15.57 -3.97 4.79
C TRP A 59 -15.65 -2.44 4.63
N LEU A 60 -14.54 -1.80 4.24
CA LEU A 60 -14.51 -0.35 4.03
C LEU A 60 -15.43 0.05 2.86
N GLN A 61 -15.40 -0.71 1.77
CA GLN A 61 -16.27 -0.46 0.63
C GLN A 61 -17.75 -0.53 1.05
N GLU A 62 -18.14 -1.58 1.76
CA GLU A 62 -19.52 -1.74 2.25
C GLU A 62 -19.94 -0.58 3.17
N GLU A 63 -19.07 -0.15 4.07
CA GLU A 63 -19.36 0.96 5.01
C GLU A 63 -19.51 2.31 4.29
N LEU A 64 -18.70 2.55 3.25
CA LEU A 64 -18.81 3.73 2.39
C LEU A 64 -20.11 3.72 1.59
N GLU A 65 -20.52 2.56 1.04
CA GLU A 65 -21.74 2.41 0.25
C GLU A 65 -23.02 2.46 1.11
N ALA A 66 -23.03 1.80 2.27
CA ALA A 66 -24.23 1.63 3.08
C ALA A 66 -24.61 2.86 3.91
N ARG A 67 -23.62 3.65 4.35
CA ARG A 67 -23.84 4.77 5.30
C ARG A 67 -23.27 6.11 4.80
N GLY A 68 -22.76 6.16 3.56
CA GLY A 68 -22.09 7.34 3.03
C GLY A 68 -20.91 7.78 3.89
N GLY A 69 -20.29 6.87 4.66
CA GLY A 69 -19.22 7.19 5.61
C GLY A 69 -19.63 8.06 6.81
N ALA A 70 -20.94 8.24 7.09
CA ALA A 70 -21.41 9.11 8.17
C ALA A 70 -21.04 8.62 9.59
N SER A 71 -20.74 7.33 9.75
CA SER A 71 -20.22 6.68 10.96
C SER A 71 -18.69 6.59 10.99
N LEU A 72 -18.00 6.99 9.91
CA LEU A 72 -16.57 6.77 9.72
C LEU A 72 -15.75 8.07 9.83
N LEU A 73 -14.61 7.99 10.50
CA LEU A 73 -13.57 9.01 10.50
C LEU A 73 -12.30 8.41 9.89
N LEU A 74 -12.01 8.80 8.65
CA LEU A 74 -10.85 8.32 7.90
C LEU A 74 -9.63 9.17 8.18
N LEU A 75 -8.51 8.52 8.48
CA LEU A 75 -7.20 9.13 8.71
C LEU A 75 -6.21 8.57 7.69
N ASP A 76 -5.72 9.43 6.81
CA ASP A 76 -4.69 9.09 5.83
C ASP A 76 -3.32 9.41 6.41
N CYS A 77 -2.54 8.37 6.71
CA CYS A 77 -1.21 8.48 7.31
C CYS A 77 -0.07 8.56 6.28
N ARG A 78 -0.38 8.67 4.98
CA ARG A 78 0.62 8.77 3.91
C ARG A 78 1.28 10.15 3.85
N PRO A 79 2.45 10.26 3.19
CA PRO A 79 3.04 11.54 2.83
C PRO A 79 2.05 12.46 2.13
N HIS A 80 2.23 13.77 2.35
CA HIS A 80 1.30 14.79 1.88
C HIS A 80 1.12 14.76 0.36
N GLU A 81 2.22 14.51 -0.36
CA GLU A 81 2.26 14.44 -1.82
C GLU A 81 1.33 13.34 -2.36
N LEU A 82 1.30 12.18 -1.69
CA LEU A 82 0.40 11.09 -2.07
C LEU A 82 -1.05 11.40 -1.73
N PHE A 83 -1.30 12.04 -0.59
CA PHE A 83 -2.64 12.49 -0.20
C PHE A 83 -3.21 13.46 -1.23
N GLU A 84 -2.45 14.48 -1.63
CA GLU A 84 -2.88 15.47 -2.63
C GLU A 84 -3.13 14.84 -4.01
N SER A 85 -2.33 13.84 -4.39
CA SER A 85 -2.50 13.16 -5.68
C SER A 85 -3.80 12.36 -5.74
N SER A 86 -4.18 11.69 -4.65
CA SER A 86 -5.39 10.88 -4.54
C SER A 86 -5.55 10.39 -3.10
N HIS A 87 -6.75 10.49 -2.53
CA HIS A 87 -7.10 9.94 -1.22
C HIS A 87 -8.59 9.56 -1.19
N ILE A 88 -8.98 8.76 -0.19
CA ILE A 88 -10.41 8.43 0.01
C ILE A 88 -11.16 9.69 0.39
N GLU A 89 -12.32 9.90 -0.23
CA GLU A 89 -13.15 11.08 0.00
C GLU A 89 -13.40 11.29 1.50
N THR A 90 -13.21 12.52 1.97
CA THR A 90 -13.34 12.93 3.37
C THR A 90 -12.24 12.43 4.33
N ALA A 91 -11.16 11.80 3.86
CA ALA A 91 -10.04 11.46 4.74
C ALA A 91 -9.29 12.72 5.24
N ILE A 92 -8.78 12.66 6.47
CA ILE A 92 -7.93 13.69 7.06
C ILE A 92 -6.47 13.25 6.92
N ASN A 93 -5.63 14.07 6.30
CA ASN A 93 -4.20 13.80 6.21
C ASN A 93 -3.52 13.99 7.57
N LEU A 94 -2.87 12.94 8.07
CA LEU A 94 -2.05 12.91 9.27
C LEU A 94 -0.57 12.69 8.92
N ALA A 95 -0.08 13.26 7.83
CA ALA A 95 1.35 13.22 7.49
C ALA A 95 2.17 13.74 8.68
N ILE A 96 2.92 12.87 9.36
CA ILE A 96 3.67 13.22 10.57
C ILE A 96 5.08 13.68 10.17
N PRO A 97 5.43 14.96 10.35
CA PRO A 97 6.81 15.40 10.13
C PRO A 97 7.78 14.62 11.03
N GLY A 98 8.97 14.27 10.52
CA GLY A 98 9.94 13.45 11.24
C GLY A 98 10.31 13.96 12.65
N LEU A 99 10.28 15.28 12.85
CA LEU A 99 10.50 15.93 14.15
C LEU A 99 9.43 15.55 15.20
N MET A 100 8.20 15.31 14.76
CA MET A 100 7.07 14.95 15.62
C MET A 100 7.04 13.45 15.94
N LEU A 101 7.66 12.59 15.11
CA LEU A 101 7.78 11.16 15.39
C LEU A 101 8.49 10.87 16.72
N ARG A 102 9.51 11.67 17.08
CA ARG A 102 10.20 11.52 18.37
C ARG A 102 9.29 11.81 19.55
N ARG A 103 8.36 12.77 19.42
CA ARG A 103 7.39 13.10 20.46
C ARG A 103 6.29 12.05 20.55
N LEU A 104 5.85 11.51 19.41
CA LEU A 104 4.89 10.42 19.34
C LEU A 104 5.43 9.15 20.01
N ARG A 105 6.67 8.76 19.71
CA ARG A 105 7.33 7.60 20.35
C ARG A 105 7.48 7.75 21.88
N LYS A 106 7.56 8.98 22.38
CA LYS A 106 7.60 9.29 23.81
C LYS A 106 6.19 9.41 24.44
N GLY A 107 5.12 9.23 23.67
CA GLY A 107 3.74 9.35 24.12
C GLY A 107 3.24 10.77 24.39
N ASN A 108 4.07 11.80 24.15
CA ASN A 108 3.76 13.20 24.51
C ASN A 108 3.38 14.06 23.29
N LEU A 109 2.55 13.48 22.41
CA LEU A 109 2.03 14.18 21.24
C LEU A 109 0.52 13.90 21.08
N PRO A 110 -0.35 14.89 21.31
CA PRO A 110 -1.78 14.72 21.05
C PRO A 110 -2.05 14.70 19.54
N ILE A 111 -2.83 13.74 19.05
CA ILE A 111 -3.10 13.56 17.60
C ILE A 111 -3.72 14.82 16.97
N ARG A 112 -4.59 15.53 17.70
CA ARG A 112 -5.18 16.80 17.25
C ARG A 112 -4.13 17.87 16.87
N SER A 113 -2.93 17.82 17.46
CA SER A 113 -1.84 18.77 17.14
C SER A 113 -1.12 18.48 15.83
N ILE A 114 -1.30 17.27 15.27
CA ILE A 114 -0.69 16.83 14.01
C ILE A 114 -1.52 17.30 12.82
N ILE A 115 -2.84 17.35 12.99
CA ILE A 115 -3.77 17.78 11.93
C ILE A 115 -3.39 19.20 11.50
N PRO A 116 -3.19 19.49 10.20
CA PRO A 116 -2.71 20.80 9.77
C PRO A 116 -3.81 21.87 9.83
N ASN A 117 -4.96 21.62 9.18
CA ASN A 117 -6.01 22.62 9.03
C ASN A 117 -6.96 22.67 10.24
N HIS A 118 -7.70 23.78 10.39
CA HIS A 118 -8.64 23.96 11.50
C HIS A 118 -9.94 23.16 11.32
N ALA A 119 -10.45 23.04 10.10
CA ALA A 119 -11.71 22.34 9.83
C ALA A 119 -11.64 20.86 10.22
N ASP A 120 -10.56 20.17 9.84
CA ASP A 120 -10.30 18.77 10.18
C ASP A 120 -9.97 18.60 11.65
N LYS A 121 -9.34 19.58 12.30
CA LYS A 121 -9.15 19.56 13.77
C LYS A 121 -10.48 19.49 14.50
N GLU A 122 -11.44 20.31 14.08
CA GLU A 122 -12.78 20.35 14.68
C GLU A 122 -13.58 19.09 14.33
N ARG A 123 -13.48 18.63 13.07
CA ARG A 123 -14.10 17.37 12.64
C ARG A 123 -13.56 16.18 13.44
N PHE A 124 -12.25 16.10 13.63
CA PHE A 124 -11.61 15.09 14.46
C PHE A 124 -12.07 15.20 15.91
N ALA A 125 -12.04 16.40 16.52
CA ALA A 125 -12.45 16.60 17.90
C ALA A 125 -13.91 16.19 18.15
N THR A 126 -14.80 16.46 17.19
CA THR A 126 -16.22 16.12 17.29
C THR A 126 -16.48 14.63 17.09
N ARG A 127 -15.74 13.98 16.19
CA ARG A 127 -16.08 12.63 15.72
C ARG A 127 -15.19 11.52 16.28
N CYS A 128 -13.99 11.80 16.81
CA CYS A 128 -13.01 10.76 17.17
C CYS A 128 -13.53 9.72 18.18
N LYS A 129 -14.44 10.12 19.09
CA LYS A 129 -15.06 9.21 20.07
C LYS A 129 -16.42 8.65 19.64
N ALA A 130 -17.09 9.33 18.71
CA ALA A 130 -18.45 8.98 18.28
C ALA A 130 -18.47 8.11 17.01
N ALA A 131 -17.43 8.19 16.19
CA ALA A 131 -17.28 7.48 14.94
C ALA A 131 -16.28 6.32 15.08
N THR A 132 -16.38 5.35 14.16
CA THR A 132 -15.31 4.39 13.93
C THR A 132 -14.16 5.12 13.25
N VAL A 133 -12.97 5.08 13.86
CA VAL A 133 -11.77 5.70 13.31
C VAL A 133 -11.00 4.65 12.51
N LEU A 134 -10.74 4.92 11.24
CA LEU A 134 -9.98 4.02 10.37
C LEU A 134 -8.74 4.73 9.83
N LEU A 135 -7.58 4.14 10.10
CA LEU A 135 -6.29 4.61 9.62
C LEU A 135 -5.87 3.80 8.40
N TYR A 136 -5.29 4.45 7.40
CA TYR A 136 -4.65 3.74 6.28
C TYR A 136 -3.36 4.46 5.88
N ASP A 137 -2.41 3.69 5.37
CA ASP A 137 -1.14 4.16 4.84
C ASP A 137 -0.82 3.48 3.49
N GLU A 138 0.35 3.79 2.92
CA GLU A 138 0.84 3.21 1.65
C GLU A 138 1.48 1.82 1.85
N ALA A 139 1.81 1.49 3.09
CA ALA A 139 2.64 0.37 3.43
C ALA A 139 2.36 -0.02 4.87
N THR A 140 1.25 -0.75 5.07
CA THR A 140 0.97 -1.38 6.35
C THR A 140 2.00 -2.49 6.53
N ALA A 141 3.17 -2.14 7.07
CA ALA A 141 4.14 -3.11 7.50
C ALA A 141 3.46 -3.96 8.57
N GLU A 142 3.42 -5.28 8.36
CA GLU A 142 2.88 -6.24 9.31
C GLU A 142 3.34 -5.85 10.71
N TRP A 143 2.40 -5.53 11.59
CA TRP A 143 2.72 -5.32 13.00
C TRP A 143 3.18 -6.68 13.54
N GLN A 144 4.48 -6.79 13.83
CA GLN A 144 5.10 -7.98 14.41
C GLN A 144 5.30 -7.73 15.91
N PRO A 145 4.42 -8.25 16.80
CA PRO A 145 4.59 -8.13 18.25
C PRO A 145 5.79 -8.90 18.80
N GLU A 146 6.28 -9.88 18.03
CA GLU A 146 7.19 -10.93 18.52
C GLU A 146 8.68 -10.55 18.45
N THR A 147 9.01 -9.40 17.87
CA THR A 147 10.39 -8.89 17.87
C THR A 147 10.37 -7.52 18.49
N GLY A 148 11.33 -7.19 19.36
CA GLY A 148 11.48 -5.88 20.01
C GLY A 148 11.78 -4.72 19.04
N ALA A 149 11.23 -4.77 17.83
CA ALA A 149 11.24 -3.71 16.84
C ALA A 149 10.44 -2.51 17.36
N PRO A 150 10.91 -1.27 17.06
CA PRO A 150 10.17 -0.07 17.42
C PRO A 150 8.79 -0.12 16.77
N ALA A 151 7.74 0.09 17.56
CA ALA A 151 6.37 0.14 17.08
C ALA A 151 6.27 1.04 15.83
N SER A 152 5.66 0.52 14.75
CA SER A 152 5.43 1.29 13.54
C SER A 152 4.65 2.57 13.83
N VAL A 153 4.82 3.61 13.01
CA VAL A 153 4.10 4.89 13.20
C VAL A 153 2.59 4.66 13.26
N LEU A 154 2.08 3.81 12.36
CA LEU A 154 0.68 3.39 12.33
C LEU A 154 0.27 2.70 13.65
N GLY A 155 1.10 1.79 14.18
CA GLY A 155 0.85 1.12 15.45
C GLY A 155 0.84 2.09 16.65
N LEU A 156 1.75 3.06 16.69
CA LEU A 156 1.79 4.09 17.72
C LEU A 156 0.55 5.00 17.67
N LEU A 157 0.14 5.42 16.48
CA LEU A 157 -1.09 6.20 16.28
C LEU A 157 -2.32 5.43 16.73
N LEU A 158 -2.43 4.16 16.32
CA LEU A 158 -3.55 3.29 16.68
C LEU A 158 -3.63 3.11 18.20
N GLN A 159 -2.52 2.80 18.85
CA GLN A 159 -2.46 2.66 20.30
C GLN A 159 -2.88 3.96 20.99
N LYS A 160 -2.33 5.10 20.56
CA LYS A 160 -2.65 6.40 21.15
C LYS A 160 -4.13 6.76 21.03
N LEU A 161 -4.74 6.52 19.86
CA LEU A 161 -6.16 6.77 19.65
C LEU A 161 -7.04 5.90 20.55
N ARG A 162 -6.65 4.64 20.76
CA ARG A 162 -7.37 3.72 21.67
C ARG A 162 -7.20 4.13 23.13
N ASP A 163 -6.01 4.54 23.55
CA ASP A 163 -5.74 5.06 24.89
C ASP A 163 -6.57 6.32 25.18
N ASP A 164 -6.81 7.14 24.15
CA ASP A 164 -7.66 8.33 24.22
C ASP A 164 -9.19 8.00 24.13
N GLY A 165 -9.55 6.71 24.03
CA GLY A 165 -10.92 6.20 24.05
C GLY A 165 -11.61 6.10 22.69
N CYS A 166 -10.87 6.17 21.58
CA CYS A 166 -11.44 6.06 20.23
C CYS A 166 -11.60 4.60 19.80
N GLN A 167 -12.64 4.31 19.03
CA GLN A 167 -12.80 3.02 18.34
C GLN A 167 -11.94 3.00 17.07
N ALA A 168 -10.64 2.77 17.23
CA ALA A 168 -9.67 2.87 16.15
C ALA A 168 -9.26 1.51 15.56
N TYR A 169 -9.19 1.46 14.23
CA TYR A 169 -8.78 0.32 13.40
C TYR A 169 -7.79 0.80 12.32
N TYR A 170 -7.02 -0.10 11.75
CA TYR A 170 -6.28 0.17 10.52
C TYR A 170 -6.80 -0.67 9.35
N LEU A 171 -6.60 -0.17 8.13
CA LEU A 171 -6.93 -0.89 6.90
C LEU A 171 -5.89 -2.00 6.66
N GLN A 172 -6.36 -3.23 6.50
CA GLN A 172 -5.51 -4.40 6.33
C GLN A 172 -5.02 -4.52 4.87
N ASP A 173 -3.74 -4.84 4.70
CA ASP A 173 -3.23 -5.38 3.43
C ASP A 173 -3.56 -6.87 3.37
N GLU A 174 -4.69 -7.19 2.78
CA GLU A 174 -5.22 -8.55 2.72
C GLU A 174 -4.36 -9.51 1.90
N ALA A 175 -3.70 -9.00 0.85
CA ALA A 175 -2.88 -9.84 -0.01
C ALA A 175 -1.69 -10.40 0.78
N ARG A 176 -1.09 -9.54 1.62
CA ARG A 176 -0.02 -9.92 2.54
C ARG A 176 -0.54 -10.77 3.70
N SER A 177 -1.64 -10.35 4.35
CA SER A 177 -2.14 -11.04 5.54
C SER A 177 -2.62 -12.47 5.27
N LYS A 178 -3.30 -12.68 4.13
CA LYS A 178 -3.80 -13.99 3.71
C LYS A 178 -2.71 -14.86 3.06
N LYS A 179 -1.47 -14.34 2.93
CA LYS A 179 -0.36 -14.94 2.17
C LYS A 179 -0.81 -15.41 0.78
N CYS A 180 -1.68 -14.64 0.12
CA CYS A 180 -2.21 -15.03 -1.16
C CYS A 180 -1.29 -14.55 -2.30
N GLY A 181 -1.30 -15.29 -3.41
CA GLY A 181 -0.53 -14.92 -4.58
C GLY A 181 -1.22 -13.79 -5.36
N VAL A 182 -0.49 -12.72 -5.66
CA VAL A 182 -0.94 -11.67 -6.59
C VAL A 182 -0.39 -11.95 -7.98
N LEU A 183 -1.27 -12.04 -8.98
CA LEU A 183 -0.88 -12.19 -10.38
C LEU A 183 -0.68 -10.81 -11.02
N VAL A 184 0.55 -10.53 -11.47
CA VAL A 184 0.87 -9.33 -12.27
C VAL A 184 1.13 -9.77 -13.70
N HIS A 185 0.28 -9.36 -14.65
CA HIS A 185 0.41 -9.76 -16.05
C HIS A 185 0.34 -8.57 -17.02
N CYS A 186 0.97 -8.76 -18.18
CA CYS A 186 0.73 -7.96 -19.38
C CYS A 186 0.50 -8.93 -20.54
N LEU A 187 0.53 -8.47 -21.79
CA LEU A 187 0.26 -9.35 -22.94
C LEU A 187 1.23 -10.55 -23.02
N ALA A 188 2.54 -10.29 -22.93
CA ALA A 188 3.57 -11.33 -23.08
C ALA A 188 4.33 -11.66 -21.78
N GLY A 189 4.11 -10.88 -20.72
CA GLY A 189 4.87 -11.03 -19.47
C GLY A 189 6.36 -10.67 -19.58
N ILE A 190 6.76 -9.86 -20.57
CA ILE A 190 8.18 -9.58 -20.86
C ILE A 190 8.62 -8.20 -20.39
N SER A 191 7.77 -7.17 -20.57
CA SER A 191 8.17 -5.76 -20.44
C SER A 191 7.38 -5.02 -19.36
N ARG A 192 6.10 -4.66 -19.63
CA ARG A 192 5.28 -3.87 -18.69
C ARG A 192 5.08 -4.51 -17.31
N SER A 193 4.60 -5.75 -17.28
CA SER A 193 4.37 -6.44 -15.99
C SER A 193 5.67 -6.67 -15.22
N VAL A 194 6.76 -6.99 -15.92
CA VAL A 194 8.08 -7.16 -15.33
C VAL A 194 8.55 -5.85 -14.70
N THR A 195 8.41 -4.73 -15.41
CA THR A 195 8.79 -3.40 -14.92
C THR A 195 8.10 -3.10 -13.58
N VAL A 196 6.79 -3.33 -13.51
CA VAL A 196 6.01 -3.15 -12.27
C VAL A 196 6.48 -4.09 -11.17
N THR A 197 6.75 -5.36 -11.48
CA THR A 197 7.28 -6.33 -10.50
C THR A 197 8.66 -5.92 -9.98
N VAL A 198 9.56 -5.46 -10.86
CA VAL A 198 10.89 -4.99 -10.47
C VAL A 198 10.79 -3.76 -9.57
N ALA A 199 10.02 -2.74 -9.97
CA ALA A 199 9.78 -1.55 -9.14
C ALA A 199 9.21 -1.91 -7.76
N TYR A 200 8.25 -2.83 -7.72
CA TYR A 200 7.67 -3.29 -6.46
C TYR A 200 8.72 -3.94 -5.55
N LEU A 201 9.60 -4.79 -6.10
CA LEU A 201 10.67 -5.43 -5.35
C LEU A 201 11.71 -4.42 -4.86
N MET A 202 12.08 -3.44 -5.69
CA MET A 202 12.99 -2.35 -5.27
C MET A 202 12.42 -1.61 -4.05
N GLN A 203 11.15 -1.18 -4.15
CA GLN A 203 10.47 -0.43 -3.09
C GLN A 203 10.26 -1.23 -1.80
N LYS A 204 9.83 -2.50 -1.92
CA LYS A 204 9.39 -3.29 -0.76
C LYS A 204 10.47 -4.17 -0.16
N MET A 205 11.51 -4.50 -0.90
CA MET A 205 12.64 -5.29 -0.44
C MET A 205 13.95 -4.50 -0.37
N ASN A 206 13.91 -3.19 -0.67
CA ASN A 206 15.06 -2.30 -0.63
C ASN A 206 16.23 -2.81 -1.49
N LEU A 207 15.89 -3.36 -2.67
CA LEU A 207 16.83 -3.91 -3.65
C LEU A 207 17.20 -2.84 -4.66
N SER A 208 18.47 -2.82 -5.08
CA SER A 208 18.88 -2.05 -6.25
C SER A 208 18.10 -2.50 -7.49
N LEU A 209 18.06 -1.67 -8.53
CA LEU A 209 17.47 -2.04 -9.82
C LEU A 209 18.09 -3.33 -10.34
N ASN A 210 19.42 -3.45 -10.28
CA ASN A 210 20.14 -4.63 -10.73
C ASN A 210 19.74 -5.87 -9.93
N ASP A 211 19.72 -5.78 -8.60
CA ASP A 211 19.36 -6.91 -7.74
C ASP A 211 17.90 -7.36 -7.94
N ALA A 212 16.99 -6.39 -8.04
CA ALA A 212 15.57 -6.65 -8.28
C ALA A 212 15.33 -7.25 -9.67
N TYR A 213 16.01 -6.73 -10.69
CA TYR A 213 15.94 -7.26 -12.05
C TYR A 213 16.45 -8.70 -12.12
N ASP A 214 17.62 -8.97 -11.54
CA ASP A 214 18.20 -10.31 -11.51
C ASP A 214 17.35 -11.28 -10.70
N PHE A 215 16.74 -10.82 -9.62
CA PHE A 215 15.78 -11.62 -8.86
C PHE A 215 14.63 -12.10 -9.75
N VAL A 216 14.04 -11.20 -10.56
CA VAL A 216 12.98 -11.58 -11.50
C VAL A 216 13.53 -12.45 -12.64
N LYS A 217 14.72 -12.14 -13.17
CA LYS A 217 15.38 -12.89 -14.26
C LYS A 217 15.63 -14.36 -13.89
N ARG A 218 16.04 -14.63 -12.65
CA ARG A 218 16.24 -15.99 -12.13
C ARG A 218 14.94 -16.80 -12.08
N LYS A 219 13.79 -16.14 -11.90
CA LYS A 219 12.47 -16.79 -11.90
C LYS A 219 11.85 -16.85 -13.29
N LYS A 220 12.21 -15.92 -14.19
CA LYS A 220 11.74 -15.84 -15.57
C LYS A 220 12.86 -15.35 -16.48
N SER A 221 13.45 -16.28 -17.24
CA SER A 221 14.64 -15.99 -18.07
C SER A 221 14.36 -15.11 -19.29
N ASN A 222 13.12 -15.03 -19.80
CA ASN A 222 12.79 -14.25 -21.00
C ASN A 222 12.29 -12.83 -20.70
N ILE A 223 12.56 -12.27 -19.53
CA ILE A 223 12.23 -10.86 -19.26
C ILE A 223 13.11 -9.91 -20.08
N SER A 224 12.49 -8.82 -20.53
CA SER A 224 13.12 -7.73 -21.26
C SER A 224 12.21 -6.48 -21.22
N PRO A 225 12.21 -5.72 -20.10
CA PRO A 225 11.73 -4.34 -20.09
C PRO A 225 12.37 -3.55 -21.23
N ASN A 226 11.60 -2.66 -21.86
CA ASN A 226 12.17 -1.80 -22.89
C ASN A 226 13.08 -0.74 -22.24
N PHE A 227 13.90 -0.08 -23.06
CA PHE A 227 14.86 0.92 -22.57
C PHE A 227 14.20 2.10 -21.85
N ASN A 228 13.01 2.53 -22.27
CA ASN A 228 12.26 3.61 -21.60
C ASN A 228 11.86 3.21 -20.17
N PHE A 229 11.35 1.99 -19.98
CA PHE A 229 11.03 1.46 -18.66
C PHE A 229 12.27 1.26 -17.81
N MET A 230 13.38 0.86 -18.41
CA MET A 230 14.65 0.75 -17.70
C MET A 230 15.14 2.12 -17.19
N GLY A 231 15.02 3.16 -18.02
CA GLY A 231 15.31 4.54 -17.60
C GLY A 231 14.40 5.01 -16.46
N GLN A 232 13.10 4.74 -16.54
CA GLN A 232 12.15 5.06 -15.46
C GLN A 232 12.46 4.31 -14.15
N LEU A 233 12.94 3.06 -14.25
CA LEU A 233 13.36 2.29 -13.08
C LEU A 233 14.64 2.85 -12.46
N LEU A 234 15.60 3.33 -13.26
CA LEU A 234 16.79 4.04 -12.77
C LEU A 234 16.41 5.34 -12.06
N ASP A 235 15.50 6.11 -12.65
CA ASP A 235 14.97 7.32 -12.02
C ASP A 235 14.30 6.99 -10.68
N PHE A 236 13.51 5.91 -10.67
CA PHE A 236 12.84 5.43 -9.46
C PHE A 236 13.84 5.00 -8.37
N GLU A 237 14.89 4.26 -8.72
CA GLU A 237 15.96 3.88 -7.78
C GLU A 237 16.57 5.10 -7.06
N ARG A 238 16.80 6.18 -7.82
CA ARG A 238 17.29 7.46 -7.25
C ARG A 238 16.29 8.08 -6.29
N THR A 239 15.00 8.06 -6.60
CA THR A 239 13.95 8.56 -5.68
C THR A 239 13.88 7.76 -4.38
N LEU A 240 14.26 6.48 -4.40
CA LEU A 240 14.33 5.61 -3.22
C LEU A 240 15.62 5.81 -2.40
N GLY A 241 16.59 6.59 -2.90
CA GLY A 241 17.89 6.77 -2.27
C GLY A 241 18.74 5.49 -2.24
N LEU A 242 18.48 4.55 -3.17
CA LEU A 242 19.26 3.33 -3.31
C LEU A 242 20.45 3.61 -4.24
N SER A 243 21.61 3.06 -3.92
CA SER A 243 22.82 3.15 -4.74
C SER A 243 23.29 1.77 -5.13
N SER A 244 23.57 1.54 -6.41
CA SER A 244 24.22 0.31 -6.85
C SER A 244 25.72 0.39 -6.54
N PRO A 245 26.37 -0.69 -6.06
CA PRO A 245 27.82 -0.70 -5.79
C PRO A 245 28.72 -0.39 -6.99
N CYS A 246 28.17 -0.42 -8.21
CA CYS A 246 28.85 -0.07 -9.45
C CYS A 246 28.66 1.40 -9.88
N ASP A 247 27.93 2.21 -9.10
CA ASP A 247 27.77 3.64 -9.36
C ASP A 247 29.05 4.40 -8.96
N ASN A 248 30.03 4.44 -9.86
CA ASN A 248 31.18 5.36 -9.77
C ASN A 248 30.80 6.81 -10.10
N HIS A 249 29.53 7.21 -9.95
CA HIS A 249 29.10 8.56 -10.32
C HIS A 249 29.36 9.52 -9.16
N THR A 250 30.43 10.31 -9.30
CA THR A 250 30.61 11.51 -8.47
C THR A 250 29.46 12.49 -8.77
N PRO A 251 28.94 13.26 -7.80
CA PRO A 251 27.78 14.15 -8.01
C PRO A 251 28.04 15.38 -8.91
N SER A 252 29.06 15.39 -9.77
CA SER A 252 29.50 16.61 -10.47
C SER A 252 29.85 16.48 -11.96
N GLU A 253 29.64 15.34 -12.62
CA GLU A 253 29.90 15.26 -14.07
C GLU A 253 28.63 15.45 -14.89
N GLN A 254 28.62 16.54 -15.69
CA GLN A 254 27.62 16.79 -16.72
C GLN A 254 27.59 15.62 -17.71
N LEU A 255 26.41 15.04 -17.93
CA LEU A 255 26.21 13.95 -18.88
C LEU A 255 26.15 14.50 -20.30
N TYR A 256 26.91 13.88 -21.20
CA TYR A 256 26.92 14.18 -22.64
C TYR A 256 26.43 12.97 -23.43
N PHE A 257 25.72 13.20 -24.54
CA PHE A 257 25.41 12.14 -25.51
C PHE A 257 26.17 12.35 -26.82
N SER A 258 26.58 11.25 -27.44
CA SER A 258 27.22 11.21 -28.77
C SER A 258 26.34 10.42 -29.73
N THR A 259 26.06 10.96 -30.92
CA THR A 259 25.35 10.21 -31.97
C THR A 259 26.33 9.36 -32.80
N PRO A 260 25.90 8.20 -33.35
CA PRO A 260 26.80 7.29 -34.10
C PRO A 260 27.40 7.89 -35.38
N THR A 261 26.86 9.00 -35.88
CA THR A 261 27.23 9.60 -37.17
C THR A 261 27.90 10.97 -37.06
N ASN A 262 28.11 11.52 -35.86
CA ASN A 262 28.90 12.74 -35.66
C ASN A 262 29.47 12.80 -34.24
N HIS A 263 30.79 12.96 -34.13
CA HIS A 263 31.57 13.05 -32.88
C HIS A 263 31.38 14.38 -32.11
N ASN A 264 30.26 15.08 -32.31
CA ASN A 264 29.96 16.27 -31.54
C ASN A 264 29.34 15.86 -30.18
N LEU A 265 29.92 16.37 -29.10
CA LEU A 265 29.45 16.15 -27.72
C LEU A 265 28.39 17.20 -27.38
N PHE A 266 27.18 16.75 -27.03
CA PHE A 266 26.09 17.64 -26.63
C PHE A 266 25.82 17.50 -25.12
N PRO A 267 25.91 18.60 -24.33
CA PRO A 267 25.57 18.56 -22.91
C PRO A 267 24.06 18.38 -22.71
N LEU A 268 23.67 17.44 -21.86
CA LEU A 268 22.30 17.34 -21.34
C LEU A 268 22.08 18.40 -20.27
N ASN A 269 21.73 19.61 -20.69
CA ASN A 269 21.22 20.61 -19.75
C ASN A 269 19.79 20.22 -19.35
N THR A 270 19.60 20.04 -18.05
CA THR A 270 18.31 20.07 -17.38
C THR A 270 17.62 21.39 -17.72
N LEU A 271 16.67 21.39 -18.64
CA LEU A 271 15.76 22.52 -18.84
C LEU A 271 14.37 22.03 -18.46
N GLU A 272 13.87 22.47 -17.29
CA GLU A 272 13.05 23.67 -17.20
C GLU A 272 11.85 23.57 -18.14
N SER A 273 10.79 22.96 -17.63
CA SER A 273 9.44 23.11 -18.18
C SER A 273 9.07 24.58 -18.17
N THR A 274 8.84 25.14 -19.36
CA THR A 274 7.96 26.30 -19.55
C THR A 274 6.58 25.79 -19.94
#